data_AF-V9IAE8-F1
#
_entry.id   AF-V9IAE8-F1
#
_cell.length_a   1.000
_cell.length_b   1.000
_cell.length_c   1.000
_cell.angle_alpha   90.00
_cell.angle_beta   90.00
_cell.angle_gamma   90.00
#
_symmetry.space_group_name_H-M   'P 1'
#
loop_
_entity.id
_entity.type
_entity.pdbx_description
1 polymer ?
#
loop_
_entity_poly.entity_id
_entity_poly.type
_entity_poly.pdbx_seq_one_letter_code
_entity_poly.pdbx_strand_id
1 'polypeptide(L)'
;MGIPVGKLALYTALAGIKPHQCLPITIDVGTNNEQLRNDPHYIGLNKPRSHGAEYDELIDEFMAACVKKYGQNVLIQFEDFGNHNAFRFLDKYRNKYCTFNDDIQGTAAVAVAGILASKRITKKKISENKFVFLGAGEAAIGIANLCVKAMEVDGCTTQQARDNIWMMDIDGLLVKDRPEGNLEGHKIWYAKKYKVMKSLFEVVKEIKPSVLIGASAAAGAFTSDVLKEMARNNERPLIFALSNPTSKAECTAQQAYDNTNGKCIFSSGSPFGDVHYGGKIYKPGQGNNAYIFPGIALGVIATGCHHITEDLFLLSAQAVADHVKDEHLEVGSVYPPLGTIRECSIDIAVRIAEYAYAKTGLASEYPEPKDKRQFIVSKMYDANYDSPLPNVYDWPGDYAKPRVLPDK
;
A
#
# COMPACT_ATOMS: atom_id res chain seq x y z
N MET A 1 13.20 -10.70 -9.69
CA MET A 1 14.33 -10.41 -8.78
C MET A 1 14.56 -8.92 -8.53
N GLY A 2 14.68 -8.07 -9.56
CA GLY A 2 14.91 -6.63 -9.35
C GLY A 2 13.87 -5.92 -8.46
N ILE A 3 12.60 -6.30 -8.57
CA ILE A 3 11.50 -5.74 -7.76
C ILE A 3 11.69 -6.02 -6.25
N PRO A 4 11.82 -7.27 -5.77
CA PRO A 4 12.14 -7.54 -4.36
C PRO A 4 13.39 -6.83 -3.84
N VAL A 5 14.46 -6.75 -4.64
CA VAL A 5 15.69 -6.04 -4.27
C VAL A 5 15.41 -4.54 -4.07
N GLY A 6 14.71 -3.90 -5.02
CA GLY A 6 14.34 -2.49 -4.92
C GLY A 6 13.44 -2.19 -3.72
N LYS A 7 12.43 -3.03 -3.48
CA LYS A 7 11.54 -2.89 -2.30
C LYS A 7 12.33 -2.98 -1.00
N LEU A 8 13.20 -3.97 -0.83
CA LEU A 8 13.99 -4.12 0.40
C LEU A 8 15.05 -3.02 0.58
N ALA A 9 15.55 -2.43 -0.50
CA ALA A 9 16.35 -1.21 -0.43
C ALA A 9 15.53 -0.05 0.16
N LEU A 10 14.26 0.09 -0.24
CA LEU A 10 13.35 1.10 0.31
C LEU A 10 12.94 0.80 1.76
N TYR A 11 12.76 -0.48 2.15
CA TYR A 11 12.59 -0.87 3.56
C TYR A 11 13.70 -0.27 4.44
N THR A 12 14.95 -0.37 3.97
CA THR A 12 16.10 0.19 4.67
C THR A 12 16.10 1.72 4.62
N ALA A 13 16.05 2.29 3.40
CA ALA A 13 16.23 3.73 3.20
C ALA A 13 15.12 4.56 3.85
N LEU A 14 13.89 4.04 3.84
CA LEU A 14 12.70 4.77 4.26
C LEU A 14 12.25 4.45 5.68
N ALA A 15 12.57 3.27 6.23
CA ALA A 15 12.18 2.91 7.59
C ALA A 15 13.33 2.42 8.48
N GLY A 16 14.56 2.40 7.98
CA GLY A 16 15.71 1.92 8.75
C GLY A 16 15.59 0.44 9.09
N ILE A 17 14.97 -0.39 8.26
CA ILE A 17 15.03 -1.84 8.48
C ILE A 17 16.45 -2.31 8.18
N LYS A 18 17.03 -3.14 9.05
CA LYS A 18 18.43 -3.54 8.94
C LYS A 18 18.64 -4.39 7.67
N PRO A 19 19.53 -4.02 6.75
CA PRO A 19 19.71 -4.74 5.48
C PRO A 19 20.02 -6.22 5.64
N HIS A 20 20.78 -6.61 6.66
CA HIS A 20 21.14 -8.00 6.92
C HIS A 20 19.96 -8.88 7.42
N GLN A 21 18.81 -8.26 7.74
CA GLN A 21 17.57 -8.94 8.09
C GLN A 21 16.60 -9.06 6.89
N CYS A 22 16.97 -8.49 5.74
CA CYS A 22 16.16 -8.48 4.52
C CYS A 22 16.60 -9.59 3.56
N LEU A 23 15.66 -10.36 3.02
CA LEU A 23 15.95 -11.43 2.05
C LEU A 23 15.07 -11.29 0.79
N PRO A 24 15.62 -10.81 -0.35
CA PRO A 24 14.87 -10.75 -1.60
C PRO A 24 14.73 -12.13 -2.21
N ILE A 25 13.50 -12.51 -2.58
CA ILE A 25 13.20 -13.83 -3.14
C ILE A 25 12.43 -13.67 -4.45
N THR A 26 12.74 -14.50 -5.44
CA THR A 26 11.94 -14.68 -6.66
C THR A 26 11.60 -16.15 -6.80
N ILE A 27 10.31 -16.45 -6.90
CA ILE A 27 9.81 -17.81 -7.12
C ILE A 27 9.66 -17.99 -8.64
N ASP A 28 10.61 -18.69 -9.25
CA ASP A 28 10.58 -18.97 -10.69
C ASP A 28 9.84 -20.28 -10.95
N VAL A 29 8.65 -20.16 -11.53
CA VAL A 29 7.80 -21.29 -11.97
C VAL A 29 7.67 -21.34 -13.48
N GLY A 30 8.55 -20.65 -14.21
CA GLY A 30 8.44 -20.40 -15.65
C GLY A 30 7.84 -19.04 -15.98
N THR A 31 7.73 -18.74 -17.28
CA THR A 31 7.15 -17.50 -17.79
C THR A 31 6.32 -17.75 -19.05
N ASN A 32 5.17 -17.07 -19.15
CA ASN A 32 4.33 -17.11 -20.37
C ASN A 32 4.76 -16.05 -21.39
N ASN A 33 5.78 -15.23 -21.10
CA ASN A 33 6.33 -14.27 -22.05
C ASN A 33 7.19 -15.01 -23.08
N GLU A 34 6.70 -15.13 -24.31
CA GLU A 34 7.39 -15.81 -25.41
C GLU A 34 8.68 -15.11 -25.82
N GLN A 35 8.73 -13.78 -25.76
CA GLN A 35 9.95 -13.04 -26.09
C GLN A 35 11.08 -13.40 -25.13
N LEU A 36 10.80 -13.50 -23.83
CA LEU A 36 11.78 -13.94 -22.84
C LEU A 36 12.18 -15.41 -23.05
N ARG A 37 11.22 -16.31 -23.32
CA ARG A 37 11.53 -17.73 -23.57
C ARG A 37 12.38 -17.96 -24.82
N ASN A 38 12.30 -17.05 -25.79
CA ASN A 38 13.07 -17.09 -27.04
C ASN A 38 14.39 -16.28 -26.95
N ASP A 39 14.63 -15.56 -25.85
CA ASP A 39 15.86 -14.78 -25.66
C ASP A 39 16.98 -15.70 -25.13
N PRO A 40 18.12 -15.84 -25.86
CA PRO A 40 19.24 -16.67 -25.41
C PRO A 40 19.92 -16.17 -24.13
N HIS A 41 19.64 -14.94 -23.69
CA HIS A 41 20.16 -14.37 -22.45
C HIS A 41 19.17 -14.49 -21.27
N TYR A 42 17.99 -15.09 -21.47
CA TYR A 42 17.03 -15.28 -20.39
C TYR A 42 17.56 -16.30 -19.39
N ILE A 43 17.71 -15.86 -18.13
CA ILE A 43 18.31 -16.64 -17.04
C ILE A 43 17.31 -17.49 -16.25
N GLY A 44 16.01 -17.34 -16.52
CA GLY A 44 14.95 -18.06 -15.81
C GLY A 44 14.61 -19.40 -16.45
N LEU A 45 13.64 -20.11 -15.87
CA LEU A 45 13.16 -21.37 -16.40
C LEU A 45 12.51 -21.17 -17.77
N ASN A 46 13.09 -21.79 -18.81
CA ASN A 46 12.55 -21.77 -20.17
C ASN A 46 11.38 -22.75 -20.34
N LYS A 47 10.29 -22.49 -19.61
CA LYS A 47 9.00 -23.16 -19.75
C LYS A 47 7.85 -22.19 -19.49
N PRO A 48 6.63 -22.47 -20.01
CA PRO A 48 5.42 -21.80 -19.53
C PRO A 48 5.28 -21.93 -18.01
N ARG A 49 4.49 -21.03 -17.41
CA ARG A 49 4.26 -21.05 -15.96
C ARG A 49 3.60 -22.37 -15.53
N SER A 50 4.13 -23.00 -14.48
CA SER A 50 3.41 -24.03 -13.74
C SER A 50 2.15 -23.42 -13.09
N HIS A 51 1.07 -24.21 -13.04
CA HIS A 51 -0.23 -23.81 -12.53
C HIS A 51 -0.86 -24.94 -11.69
N GLY A 52 -1.92 -24.64 -10.96
CA GLY A 52 -2.66 -25.65 -10.19
C GLY A 52 -1.90 -26.12 -8.95
N ALA A 53 -2.07 -27.40 -8.61
CA ALA A 53 -1.60 -27.99 -7.35
C ALA A 53 -0.07 -27.88 -7.16
N GLU A 54 0.73 -28.12 -8.20
CA GLU A 54 2.20 -28.02 -8.14
C GLU A 54 2.64 -26.62 -7.68
N TYR A 55 2.00 -25.57 -8.21
CA TYR A 55 2.32 -24.20 -7.82
C TYR A 55 1.89 -23.92 -6.38
N ASP A 56 0.74 -24.41 -5.96
CA ASP A 56 0.22 -24.21 -4.61
C ASP A 56 1.05 -24.91 -3.56
N GLU A 57 1.47 -26.14 -3.82
CA GLU A 57 2.34 -26.93 -2.96
C GLU A 57 3.71 -26.26 -2.78
N LEU A 58 4.28 -25.70 -3.86
CA LEU A 58 5.53 -24.94 -3.78
C LEU A 58 5.38 -23.70 -2.86
N ILE A 59 4.29 -22.95 -2.99
CA ILE A 59 4.08 -21.78 -2.13
C ILE A 59 3.80 -22.21 -0.69
N ASP A 60 3.04 -23.28 -0.45
CA ASP A 60 2.83 -23.83 0.90
C ASP A 60 4.14 -24.25 1.57
N GLU A 61 4.98 -24.98 0.84
CA GLU A 61 6.32 -25.39 1.31
C GLU A 61 7.19 -24.16 1.60
N PHE A 62 7.19 -23.18 0.70
CA PHE A 62 7.94 -21.93 0.89
C PHE A 62 7.55 -21.21 2.17
N MET A 63 6.24 -21.02 2.41
CA MET A 63 5.74 -20.34 3.61
C MET A 63 6.13 -21.12 4.89
N ALA A 64 5.97 -22.44 4.86
CA ALA A 64 6.33 -23.31 5.99
C ALA A 64 7.84 -23.32 6.26
N ALA A 65 8.66 -23.37 5.21
CA ALA A 65 10.12 -23.35 5.31
C ALA A 65 10.64 -22.02 5.89
N CYS A 66 10.05 -20.89 5.47
CA CYS A 66 10.39 -19.57 6.01
C CYS A 66 10.14 -19.52 7.53
N VAL A 67 8.97 -19.93 8.00
CA VAL A 67 8.67 -19.97 9.43
C VAL A 67 9.54 -20.96 10.18
N LYS A 68 9.76 -22.17 9.62
CA LYS A 68 10.62 -23.19 10.24
C LYS A 68 12.05 -22.68 10.45
N LYS A 69 12.55 -21.87 9.52
CA LYS A 69 13.94 -21.36 9.55
C LYS A 69 14.09 -20.06 10.35
N TYR A 70 13.17 -19.12 10.19
CA TYR A 70 13.29 -17.74 10.69
C TYR A 70 12.32 -17.41 11.84
N GLY A 71 11.43 -18.34 12.19
CA GLY A 71 10.43 -18.18 13.25
C GLY A 71 9.10 -17.64 12.76
N GLN A 72 8.06 -17.75 13.61
CA GLN A 72 6.68 -17.37 13.28
C GLN A 72 6.51 -15.87 12.99
N ASN A 73 7.42 -15.03 13.48
CA ASN A 73 7.39 -13.58 13.33
C ASN A 73 8.06 -13.08 12.05
N VAL A 74 8.55 -13.99 11.20
CA VAL A 74 9.14 -13.58 9.92
C VAL A 74 8.08 -12.91 9.05
N LEU A 75 8.35 -11.65 8.67
CA LEU A 75 7.50 -10.90 7.77
C LEU A 75 7.69 -11.40 6.33
N ILE A 76 6.60 -11.82 5.70
CA ILE A 76 6.58 -12.25 4.30
C ILE A 76 5.67 -11.29 3.50
N GLN A 77 6.26 -10.41 2.70
CA GLN A 77 5.50 -9.54 1.78
C GLN A 77 5.40 -10.21 0.39
N PHE A 78 4.17 -10.32 -0.13
CA PHE A 78 3.92 -10.65 -1.53
C PHE A 78 3.91 -9.37 -2.38
N GLU A 79 4.47 -9.47 -3.59
CA GLU A 79 4.63 -8.35 -4.53
C GLU A 79 4.59 -8.87 -5.97
N ASP A 80 3.90 -8.17 -6.87
CA ASP A 80 3.83 -8.44 -8.32
C ASP A 80 3.37 -9.86 -8.69
N PHE A 81 2.42 -10.43 -7.93
CA PHE A 81 1.73 -11.66 -8.29
C PHE A 81 0.57 -11.36 -9.24
N GLY A 82 0.24 -12.28 -10.15
CA GLY A 82 -0.92 -12.10 -11.04
C GLY A 82 -2.25 -12.07 -10.27
N ASN A 83 -3.20 -11.25 -10.74
CA ASN A 83 -4.45 -10.86 -10.05
C ASN A 83 -5.27 -11.96 -9.34
N HIS A 84 -5.23 -13.20 -9.86
CA HIS A 84 -5.95 -14.31 -9.25
C HIS A 84 -5.18 -14.89 -8.07
N ASN A 85 -3.86 -14.99 -8.20
CA ASN A 85 -2.99 -15.62 -7.21
C ASN A 85 -2.69 -14.70 -6.03
N ALA A 86 -2.54 -13.39 -6.23
CA ALA A 86 -2.23 -12.51 -5.10
C ALA A 86 -3.39 -12.45 -4.09
N PHE A 87 -4.64 -12.31 -4.55
CA PHE A 87 -5.81 -12.46 -3.67
C PHE A 87 -5.88 -13.82 -2.98
N ARG A 88 -5.78 -14.91 -3.77
CA ARG A 88 -5.94 -16.26 -3.24
C ARG A 88 -4.88 -16.59 -2.19
N PHE A 89 -3.62 -16.21 -2.43
CA PHE A 89 -2.54 -16.41 -1.46
C PHE A 89 -2.68 -15.51 -0.25
N LEU A 90 -3.08 -14.25 -0.44
CA LEU A 90 -3.36 -13.36 0.69
C LEU A 90 -4.44 -13.96 1.60
N ASP A 91 -5.59 -14.36 1.04
CA ASP A 91 -6.69 -14.96 1.79
C ASP A 91 -6.29 -16.28 2.47
N LYS A 92 -5.47 -17.11 1.80
CA LYS A 92 -4.98 -18.39 2.34
C LYS A 92 -4.01 -18.22 3.52
N TYR A 93 -3.14 -17.21 3.48
CA TYR A 93 -2.00 -17.10 4.41
C TYR A 93 -2.12 -16.01 5.48
N ARG A 94 -2.94 -14.97 5.28
CA ARG A 94 -3.04 -13.80 6.18
C ARG A 94 -3.34 -14.12 7.65
N ASN A 95 -4.03 -15.22 7.92
CA ASN A 95 -4.40 -15.65 9.28
C ASN A 95 -3.51 -16.79 9.82
N LYS A 96 -2.46 -17.17 9.08
CA LYS A 96 -1.54 -18.26 9.44
C LYS A 96 -0.09 -17.79 9.58
N TYR A 97 0.27 -16.76 8.82
CA TYR A 97 1.62 -16.21 8.73
C TYR A 97 1.61 -14.70 8.97
N CYS A 98 2.76 -14.14 9.35
CA CYS A 98 2.96 -12.69 9.36
C CYS A 98 3.19 -12.23 7.92
N THR A 99 2.10 -11.99 7.20
CA THR A 99 2.16 -11.72 5.76
C THR A 99 1.14 -10.69 5.32
N PHE A 100 1.49 -9.97 4.26
CA PHE A 100 0.61 -9.05 3.55
C PHE A 100 1.00 -8.98 2.07
N ASN A 101 0.13 -8.37 1.26
CA ASN A 101 0.43 -8.07 -0.13
C ASN A 101 0.39 -6.54 -0.33
N ASP A 102 1.48 -5.95 -0.84
CA ASP A 102 1.58 -4.50 -0.98
C ASP A 102 0.73 -3.95 -2.13
N ASP A 103 0.60 -4.70 -3.23
CA ASP A 103 -0.23 -4.31 -4.38
C ASP A 103 -1.73 -4.21 -4.02
N ILE A 104 -2.19 -5.05 -3.09
CA ILE A 104 -3.56 -5.03 -2.58
C ILE A 104 -3.69 -4.07 -1.38
N GLN A 105 -2.96 -4.33 -0.30
CA GLN A 105 -3.18 -3.69 1.00
C GLN A 105 -2.38 -2.40 1.16
N GLY A 106 -1.15 -2.35 0.63
CA GLY A 106 -0.34 -1.13 0.60
C GLY A 106 -0.97 -0.05 -0.28
N THR A 107 -1.39 -0.43 -1.50
CA THR A 107 -2.13 0.44 -2.42
C THR A 107 -3.44 0.93 -1.80
N ALA A 108 -4.15 0.05 -1.08
CA ALA A 108 -5.36 0.43 -0.35
C ALA A 108 -5.08 1.53 0.68
N ALA A 109 -4.06 1.33 1.52
CA ALA A 109 -3.71 2.25 2.59
C ALA A 109 -3.26 3.61 2.07
N VAL A 110 -2.43 3.66 1.02
CA VAL A 110 -2.00 4.95 0.48
C VAL A 110 -3.16 5.69 -0.20
N ALA A 111 -4.04 5.00 -0.95
CA ALA A 111 -5.21 5.66 -1.52
C ALA A 111 -6.16 6.21 -0.44
N VAL A 112 -6.42 5.42 0.61
CA VAL A 112 -7.23 5.87 1.74
C VAL A 112 -6.56 7.03 2.48
N ALA A 113 -5.23 7.06 2.61
CA ALA A 113 -4.52 8.19 3.20
C ALA A 113 -4.79 9.50 2.45
N GLY A 114 -4.72 9.47 1.12
CA GLY A 114 -5.04 10.64 0.29
C GLY A 114 -6.51 11.08 0.43
N ILE A 115 -7.44 10.12 0.54
CA ILE A 115 -8.87 10.41 0.77
C ILE A 115 -9.08 11.03 2.15
N LEU A 116 -8.44 10.50 3.20
CA LEU A 116 -8.52 11.04 4.56
C LEU A 116 -7.92 12.45 4.65
N ALA A 117 -6.76 12.69 4.03
CA ALA A 117 -6.15 14.02 3.95
C ALA A 117 -7.08 15.04 3.25
N SER A 118 -7.80 14.59 2.20
CA SER A 118 -8.74 15.43 1.47
C SER A 118 -9.91 15.97 2.33
N LYS A 119 -10.24 15.33 3.47
CA LYS A 119 -11.29 15.78 4.40
C LYS A 119 -11.11 17.24 4.81
N ARG A 120 -9.86 17.70 4.95
CA ARG A 120 -9.57 19.11 5.30
C ARG A 120 -9.90 20.09 4.19
N ILE A 121 -9.95 19.63 2.94
CA ILE A 121 -10.38 20.40 1.76
C ILE A 121 -11.90 20.30 1.57
N THR A 122 -12.43 19.07 1.53
CA THR A 122 -13.84 18.82 1.20
C THR A 122 -14.80 19.05 2.36
N LYS A 123 -14.28 19.06 3.59
CA LYS A 123 -15.02 19.07 4.86
C LYS A 123 -16.00 17.89 5.01
N LYS A 124 -15.80 16.81 4.25
CA LYS A 124 -16.60 15.59 4.29
C LYS A 124 -15.84 14.44 4.94
N LYS A 125 -16.52 13.72 5.83
CA LYS A 125 -16.08 12.41 6.34
C LYS A 125 -16.04 11.39 5.21
N ILE A 126 -15.29 10.31 5.38
CA ILE A 126 -15.19 9.29 4.32
C ILE A 126 -16.54 8.58 4.11
N SER A 127 -17.34 8.43 5.18
CA SER A 127 -18.71 7.91 5.14
C SER A 127 -19.73 8.77 4.39
N GLU A 128 -19.44 10.05 4.16
CA GLU A 128 -20.30 10.98 3.43
C GLU A 128 -19.97 11.03 1.93
N ASN A 129 -18.99 10.25 1.48
CA ASN A 129 -18.58 10.18 0.09
C ASN A 129 -19.26 9.02 -0.63
N LYS A 130 -19.48 9.21 -1.94
CA LYS A 130 -19.87 8.14 -2.85
C LYS A 130 -18.75 7.89 -3.85
N PHE A 131 -18.36 6.63 -3.98
CA PHE A 131 -17.18 6.20 -4.72
C PHE A 131 -17.59 5.51 -6.01
N VAL A 132 -16.92 5.86 -7.11
CA VAL A 132 -16.92 5.07 -8.34
C VAL A 132 -15.49 4.62 -8.64
N PHE A 133 -15.32 3.30 -8.78
CA PHE A 133 -14.06 2.68 -9.20
C PHE A 133 -14.17 2.26 -10.67
N LEU A 134 -13.22 2.71 -11.49
CA LEU A 134 -12.95 2.13 -12.80
C LEU A 134 -11.87 1.06 -12.64
N GLY A 135 -12.30 -0.19 -12.61
CA GLY A 135 -11.51 -1.35 -12.25
C GLY A 135 -12.13 -2.09 -11.06
N ALA A 136 -12.09 -3.42 -11.11
CA ALA A 136 -12.52 -4.31 -10.03
C ALA A 136 -11.51 -5.45 -9.81
N GLY A 137 -10.22 -5.12 -9.97
CA GLY A 137 -9.09 -6.01 -9.69
C GLY A 137 -8.52 -5.80 -8.28
N GLU A 138 -7.28 -6.25 -8.08
CA GLU A 138 -6.55 -6.25 -6.80
C GLU A 138 -6.54 -4.92 -6.06
N ALA A 139 -5.93 -3.90 -6.68
CA ALA A 139 -5.87 -2.57 -6.11
C ALA A 139 -7.27 -2.01 -5.82
N ALA A 140 -8.21 -2.09 -6.77
CA ALA A 140 -9.53 -1.51 -6.62
C ALA A 140 -10.33 -2.12 -5.46
N ILE A 141 -10.35 -3.45 -5.35
CA ILE A 141 -11.05 -4.18 -4.29
C ILE A 141 -10.35 -3.96 -2.94
N GLY A 142 -9.02 -3.93 -2.90
CA GLY A 142 -8.25 -3.59 -1.70
C GLY A 142 -8.62 -2.20 -1.16
N ILE A 143 -8.57 -1.18 -2.03
CA ILE A 143 -8.96 0.20 -1.69
C ILE A 143 -10.42 0.24 -1.22
N ALA A 144 -11.34 -0.42 -1.93
CA ALA A 144 -12.75 -0.46 -1.56
C ALA A 144 -12.97 -1.07 -0.16
N ASN A 145 -12.31 -2.19 0.14
CA ASN A 145 -12.40 -2.85 1.45
C ASN A 145 -11.87 -1.96 2.57
N LEU A 146 -10.77 -1.24 2.34
CA LEU A 146 -10.22 -0.33 3.34
C LEU A 146 -11.07 0.95 3.50
N CYS A 147 -11.69 1.44 2.42
CA CYS A 147 -12.71 2.49 2.50
C CYS A 147 -13.91 2.02 3.34
N VAL A 148 -14.38 0.79 3.17
CA VAL A 148 -15.46 0.21 4.00
C VAL A 148 -15.05 0.25 5.48
N LYS A 149 -13.85 -0.24 5.80
CA LYS A 149 -13.32 -0.22 7.17
C LYS A 149 -13.23 1.19 7.75
N ALA A 150 -12.78 2.15 6.96
CA ALA A 150 -12.71 3.56 7.37
C ALA A 150 -14.10 4.17 7.61
N MET A 151 -15.10 3.80 6.81
CA MET A 151 -16.50 4.20 7.03
C MET A 151 -17.12 3.55 8.26
N GLU A 152 -16.73 2.31 8.60
CA GLU A 152 -17.15 1.64 9.84
C GLU A 152 -16.62 2.38 11.08
N VAL A 153 -15.39 2.92 11.02
CA VAL A 153 -14.85 3.80 12.08
C VAL A 153 -15.67 5.09 12.22
N ASP A 154 -16.23 5.61 11.13
CA ASP A 154 -17.17 6.73 11.15
C ASP A 154 -18.59 6.34 11.62
N GLY A 155 -18.83 5.06 11.93
CA GLY A 155 -20.09 4.54 12.50
C GLY A 155 -21.05 3.89 11.49
N CYS A 156 -20.65 3.70 10.23
CA CYS A 156 -21.46 2.95 9.26
C CYS A 156 -21.45 1.44 9.57
N THR A 157 -22.56 0.76 9.25
CA THR A 157 -22.52 -0.70 9.07
C THR A 157 -21.74 -1.06 7.80
N THR A 158 -21.20 -2.28 7.74
CA THR A 158 -20.50 -2.80 6.55
C THR A 158 -21.36 -2.66 5.28
N GLN A 159 -22.67 -2.91 5.38
CA GLN A 159 -23.57 -2.82 4.23
C GLN A 159 -23.76 -1.37 3.78
N GLN A 160 -24.01 -0.42 4.70
CA GLN A 160 -24.13 1.00 4.35
C GLN A 160 -22.85 1.52 3.68
N ALA A 161 -21.69 1.13 4.20
CA ALA A 161 -20.40 1.48 3.63
C ALA A 161 -20.23 0.91 2.21
N ARG A 162 -20.56 -0.37 2.00
CA ARG A 162 -20.56 -0.99 0.66
C ARG A 162 -21.55 -0.32 -0.29
N ASP A 163 -22.71 0.14 0.19
CA ASP A 163 -23.72 0.82 -0.62
C ASP A 163 -23.24 2.15 -1.23
N ASN A 164 -22.28 2.81 -0.58
CA ASN A 164 -21.62 4.00 -1.10
C ASN A 164 -20.53 3.72 -2.15
N ILE A 165 -20.17 2.46 -2.38
CA ILE A 165 -19.12 2.05 -3.33
C ILE A 165 -19.73 1.40 -4.56
N TRP A 166 -19.34 1.92 -5.72
CA TRP A 166 -19.74 1.47 -7.05
C TRP A 166 -18.48 1.10 -7.84
N MET A 167 -18.47 -0.02 -8.53
CA MET A 167 -17.30 -0.49 -9.27
C MET A 167 -17.68 -0.90 -10.69
N MET A 168 -16.76 -0.70 -11.61
CA MET A 168 -16.87 -1.14 -13.01
C MET A 168 -15.70 -2.06 -13.35
N ASP A 169 -15.96 -3.08 -14.15
CA ASP A 169 -14.92 -3.86 -14.83
C ASP A 169 -15.07 -3.74 -16.36
N ILE A 170 -14.38 -4.61 -17.11
CA ILE A 170 -14.40 -4.59 -18.58
C ILE A 170 -15.80 -4.78 -19.16
N ASP A 171 -16.71 -5.42 -18.41
CA ASP A 171 -18.08 -5.70 -18.84
C ASP A 171 -19.08 -4.60 -18.40
N GLY A 172 -18.59 -3.55 -17.73
CA GLY A 172 -19.38 -2.40 -17.27
C GLY A 172 -19.58 -2.36 -15.75
N LEU A 173 -20.64 -1.68 -15.29
CA LEU A 173 -20.98 -1.59 -13.87
C LEU A 173 -21.27 -2.97 -13.28
N LEU A 174 -20.72 -3.25 -12.08
CA LEU A 174 -21.02 -4.47 -11.34
C LEU A 174 -22.49 -4.45 -10.87
N VAL A 175 -23.38 -5.02 -11.67
CA VAL A 175 -24.79 -5.21 -11.33
C VAL A 175 -25.19 -6.67 -11.40
N LYS A 176 -26.02 -7.12 -10.46
CA LYS A 176 -26.38 -8.54 -10.28
C LYS A 176 -26.98 -9.18 -11.52
N ASP A 177 -27.75 -8.41 -12.29
CA ASP A 177 -28.51 -8.89 -13.46
C ASP A 177 -27.83 -8.50 -14.78
N ARG A 178 -26.49 -8.31 -14.81
CA ARG A 178 -25.76 -7.99 -16.04
C ARG A 178 -25.73 -9.18 -17.00
N PRO A 179 -25.83 -8.94 -18.33
CA PRO A 179 -25.87 -10.01 -19.32
C PRO A 179 -24.52 -10.70 -19.54
N GLU A 180 -23.42 -9.98 -19.28
CA GLU A 180 -22.04 -10.40 -19.57
C GLU A 180 -21.17 -10.20 -18.31
N GLY A 181 -20.18 -11.08 -18.12
CA GLY A 181 -19.17 -10.95 -17.07
C GLY A 181 -19.50 -11.63 -15.74
N ASN A 182 -18.52 -12.35 -15.18
CA ASN A 182 -18.71 -13.08 -13.93
C ASN A 182 -18.59 -12.16 -12.70
N LEU A 183 -19.50 -12.34 -11.73
CA LEU A 183 -19.50 -11.67 -10.43
C LEU A 183 -19.03 -12.62 -9.32
N GLU A 184 -17.88 -13.25 -9.52
CA GLU A 184 -17.32 -14.21 -8.57
C GLU A 184 -16.36 -13.54 -7.57
N GLY A 185 -16.06 -14.26 -6.49
CA GLY A 185 -15.12 -13.83 -5.47
C GLY A 185 -15.53 -12.50 -4.82
N HIS A 186 -14.57 -11.60 -4.64
CA HIS A 186 -14.79 -10.34 -3.93
C HIS A 186 -15.66 -9.32 -4.67
N LYS A 187 -15.89 -9.49 -5.98
CA LYS A 187 -16.75 -8.59 -6.79
C LYS A 187 -18.21 -8.63 -6.33
N ILE A 188 -18.68 -9.77 -5.83
CA ILE A 188 -20.09 -9.95 -5.43
C ILE A 188 -20.51 -9.00 -4.31
N TRP A 189 -19.57 -8.59 -3.44
CA TRP A 189 -19.82 -7.69 -2.32
C TRP A 189 -20.16 -6.27 -2.77
N TYR A 190 -19.75 -5.89 -3.97
CA TYR A 190 -19.96 -4.56 -4.54
C TYR A 190 -21.00 -4.55 -5.67
N ALA A 191 -21.49 -5.73 -6.07
CA ALA A 191 -22.51 -5.86 -7.10
C ALA A 191 -23.87 -5.29 -6.64
N LYS A 192 -24.44 -4.40 -7.44
CA LYS A 192 -25.68 -3.68 -7.13
C LYS A 192 -26.90 -4.31 -7.81
N LYS A 193 -28.06 -4.24 -7.17
CA LYS A 193 -29.34 -4.41 -7.86
C LYS A 193 -29.69 -3.07 -8.51
N TYR A 194 -29.23 -2.87 -9.73
CA TYR A 194 -29.32 -1.58 -10.42
C TYR A 194 -29.35 -1.77 -11.94
N LYS A 195 -29.61 -0.69 -12.69
CA LYS A 195 -29.63 -0.74 -14.16
C LYS A 195 -28.23 -1.02 -14.73
N VAL A 196 -28.20 -1.78 -15.82
CA VAL A 196 -26.96 -2.06 -16.56
C VAL A 196 -26.46 -0.78 -17.21
N MET A 197 -25.20 -0.43 -16.99
CA MET A 197 -24.51 0.71 -17.61
C MET A 197 -23.11 0.26 -18.00
N LYS A 198 -22.72 0.51 -19.25
CA LYS A 198 -21.39 0.13 -19.78
C LYS A 198 -20.42 1.30 -19.83
N SER A 199 -20.91 2.54 -19.94
CA SER A 199 -20.06 3.72 -20.03
C SER A 199 -19.76 4.33 -18.66
N LEU A 200 -18.49 4.67 -18.42
CA LEU A 200 -18.09 5.39 -17.21
C LEU A 200 -18.80 6.74 -17.09
N PHE A 201 -19.01 7.44 -18.21
CA PHE A 201 -19.71 8.73 -18.21
C PHE A 201 -21.16 8.58 -17.74
N GLU A 202 -21.87 7.54 -18.20
CA GLU A 202 -23.25 7.25 -17.75
C GLU A 202 -23.28 6.98 -16.24
N VAL A 203 -22.35 6.18 -15.74
CA VAL A 203 -22.23 5.87 -14.31
C VAL A 203 -21.96 7.15 -13.51
N VAL A 204 -20.98 7.98 -13.92
CA VAL A 204 -20.65 9.22 -13.20
C VAL A 204 -21.82 10.19 -13.19
N LYS A 205 -22.53 10.34 -14.31
CA LYS A 205 -23.71 11.21 -14.43
C LYS A 205 -24.89 10.74 -13.57
N GLU A 206 -25.13 9.44 -13.52
CA GLU A 206 -26.23 8.85 -12.74
C GLU A 206 -25.93 8.83 -11.24
N ILE A 207 -24.77 8.28 -10.88
CA ILE A 207 -24.38 7.98 -9.49
C ILE A 207 -23.96 9.24 -8.76
N LYS A 208 -23.40 10.21 -9.50
CA LYS A 208 -22.85 11.48 -8.99
C LYS A 208 -21.84 11.25 -7.86
N PRO A 209 -20.78 10.47 -8.10
CA PRO A 209 -19.79 10.19 -7.07
C PRO A 209 -19.01 11.46 -6.70
N SER A 210 -18.58 11.56 -5.46
CA SER A 210 -17.63 12.60 -5.01
C SER A 210 -16.18 12.16 -5.19
N VAL A 211 -15.95 10.85 -5.31
CA VAL A 211 -14.64 10.24 -5.48
C VAL A 211 -14.64 9.30 -6.67
N LEU A 212 -13.76 9.56 -7.64
CA LEU A 212 -13.52 8.72 -8.81
C LEU A 212 -12.11 8.12 -8.73
N ILE A 213 -12.02 6.80 -8.71
CA ILE A 213 -10.75 6.06 -8.57
C ILE A 213 -10.54 5.16 -9.78
N GLY A 214 -9.39 5.29 -10.42
CA GLY A 214 -8.97 4.50 -11.56
C GLY A 214 -7.89 3.52 -11.14
N ALA A 215 -8.14 2.23 -11.38
CA ALA A 215 -7.19 1.15 -11.14
C ALA A 215 -7.43 0.01 -12.15
N SER A 216 -7.53 0.36 -13.43
CA SER A 216 -7.88 -0.56 -14.53
C SER A 216 -6.82 -0.69 -15.63
N ALA A 217 -5.76 0.12 -15.58
CA ALA A 217 -4.79 0.31 -16.65
C ALA A 217 -5.40 0.74 -18.00
N ALA A 218 -6.63 1.27 -17.97
CA ALA A 218 -7.30 1.84 -19.13
C ALA A 218 -6.85 3.30 -19.35
N ALA A 219 -5.76 3.46 -20.09
CA ALA A 219 -5.17 4.76 -20.40
C ALA A 219 -6.21 5.73 -20.99
N GLY A 220 -6.29 6.95 -20.45
CA GLY A 220 -7.18 8.00 -20.95
C GLY A 220 -8.68 7.77 -20.70
N ALA A 221 -9.07 6.78 -19.87
CA ALA A 221 -10.46 6.48 -19.59
C ALA A 221 -11.22 7.59 -18.84
N PHE A 222 -10.51 8.47 -18.11
CA PHE A 222 -11.10 9.68 -17.52
C PHE A 222 -11.10 10.80 -18.56
N THR A 223 -12.03 10.69 -19.51
CA THR A 223 -12.17 11.64 -20.61
C THR A 223 -12.57 13.04 -20.13
N SER A 224 -12.42 14.05 -20.98
CA SER A 224 -12.89 15.42 -20.72
C SER A 224 -14.32 15.46 -20.18
N ASP A 225 -15.23 14.67 -20.75
CA ASP A 225 -16.63 14.69 -20.37
C ASP A 225 -16.86 14.07 -18.99
N VAL A 226 -16.14 12.99 -18.66
CA VAL A 226 -16.15 12.39 -17.32
C VAL A 226 -15.64 13.40 -16.28
N LEU A 227 -14.51 14.05 -16.57
CA LEU A 227 -13.89 15.03 -15.66
C LEU A 227 -14.78 16.27 -15.44
N LYS A 228 -15.36 16.81 -16.52
CA LYS A 228 -16.30 17.94 -16.45
C LYS A 228 -17.56 17.58 -15.67
N GLU A 229 -18.08 16.36 -15.85
CA GLU A 229 -19.24 15.88 -15.11
C GLU A 229 -18.92 15.70 -13.61
N MET A 230 -17.73 15.19 -13.26
CA MET A 230 -17.25 15.16 -11.86
C MET A 230 -17.23 16.56 -11.22
N ALA A 231 -16.74 17.57 -11.94
CA ALA A 231 -16.70 18.97 -11.48
C ALA A 231 -18.06 19.66 -11.47
N ARG A 232 -19.03 19.18 -12.27
CA ARG A 232 -20.42 19.63 -12.21
C ARG A 232 -21.13 19.07 -10.98
N ASN A 233 -20.86 17.80 -10.66
CA ASN A 233 -21.50 17.09 -9.56
C ASN A 233 -20.97 17.50 -8.18
N ASN A 234 -19.72 17.99 -8.10
CA ASN A 234 -19.06 18.28 -6.84
C ASN A 234 -18.26 19.57 -6.90
N GLU A 235 -18.26 20.33 -5.80
CA GLU A 235 -17.41 21.52 -5.68
C GLU A 235 -15.93 21.18 -5.69
N ARG A 236 -15.53 20.09 -5.01
CA ARG A 236 -14.14 19.60 -4.91
C ARG A 236 -14.10 18.10 -5.21
N PRO A 237 -14.18 17.66 -6.48
CA PRO A 237 -14.18 16.24 -6.82
C PRO A 237 -12.80 15.62 -6.55
N LEU A 238 -12.76 14.43 -5.95
CA LEU A 238 -11.55 13.63 -5.87
C LEU A 238 -11.40 12.79 -7.15
N ILE A 239 -10.23 12.88 -7.79
CA ILE A 239 -9.94 12.19 -9.04
C ILE A 239 -8.58 11.49 -8.90
N PHE A 240 -8.61 10.18 -8.70
CA PHE A 240 -7.42 9.38 -8.40
C PHE A 240 -7.12 8.48 -9.60
N ALA A 241 -6.06 8.76 -10.35
CA ALA A 241 -5.62 7.98 -11.52
C ALA A 241 -4.43 7.07 -11.14
N LEU A 242 -4.73 5.91 -10.56
CA LEU A 242 -3.73 5.09 -9.85
C LEU A 242 -3.01 4.07 -10.74
N SER A 243 -3.41 3.93 -12.00
CA SER A 243 -2.77 2.98 -12.91
C SER A 243 -1.34 3.37 -13.27
N ASN A 244 -0.46 2.36 -13.27
CA ASN A 244 0.97 2.50 -13.58
C ASN A 244 1.36 1.74 -14.86
N PRO A 245 2.42 2.16 -15.57
CA PRO A 245 3.15 3.43 -15.44
C PRO A 245 2.33 4.62 -15.98
N THR A 246 2.92 5.82 -16.10
CA THR A 246 2.24 7.04 -16.58
C THR A 246 1.46 6.86 -17.88
N SER A 247 1.92 6.00 -18.81
CA SER A 247 1.23 5.68 -20.07
C SER A 247 -0.06 4.88 -19.90
N LYS A 248 -0.34 4.39 -18.69
CA LYS A 248 -1.56 3.66 -18.31
C LYS A 248 -2.49 4.46 -17.39
N ALA A 249 -2.11 5.68 -17.00
CA ALA A 249 -2.94 6.53 -16.17
C ALA A 249 -4.28 6.87 -16.86
N GLU A 250 -5.36 6.85 -16.08
CA GLU A 250 -6.71 7.12 -16.58
C GLU A 250 -6.87 8.56 -17.09
N CYS A 251 -6.14 9.51 -16.52
CA CYS A 251 -5.86 10.82 -17.09
C CYS A 251 -4.54 11.37 -16.54
N THR A 252 -4.01 12.40 -17.20
CA THR A 252 -2.90 13.19 -16.67
C THR A 252 -3.39 14.18 -15.62
N ALA A 253 -2.49 14.65 -14.75
CA ALA A 253 -2.82 15.72 -13.82
C ALA A 253 -3.31 16.98 -14.54
N GLN A 254 -2.60 17.45 -15.57
CA GLN A 254 -3.00 18.65 -16.33
C GLN A 254 -4.43 18.53 -16.89
N GLN A 255 -4.78 17.37 -17.48
CA GLN A 255 -6.14 17.12 -17.96
C GLN A 255 -7.18 17.19 -16.83
N ALA A 256 -6.88 16.65 -15.65
CA ALA A 256 -7.79 16.73 -14.50
C ALA A 256 -8.01 18.18 -14.05
N TYR A 257 -6.95 18.98 -13.91
CA TYR A 257 -7.08 20.39 -13.53
C TYR A 257 -7.82 21.22 -14.60
N ASP A 258 -7.46 21.06 -15.88
CA ASP A 258 -8.07 21.82 -16.99
C ASP A 258 -9.57 21.54 -17.09
N ASN A 259 -9.97 20.27 -17.05
CA ASN A 259 -11.36 19.87 -17.24
C ASN A 259 -12.23 20.05 -15.99
N THR A 260 -11.63 20.34 -14.84
CA THR A 260 -12.37 20.62 -13.59
C THR A 260 -12.28 22.07 -13.14
N ASN A 261 -11.68 22.94 -13.95
CA ASN A 261 -11.38 24.31 -13.62
C ASN A 261 -10.57 24.49 -12.32
N GLY A 262 -9.57 23.63 -12.13
CA GLY A 262 -8.70 23.60 -10.96
C GLY A 262 -9.37 23.18 -9.65
N LYS A 263 -10.63 22.71 -9.69
CA LYS A 263 -11.39 22.31 -8.51
C LYS A 263 -11.01 20.94 -7.97
N CYS A 264 -10.50 20.05 -8.82
CA CYS A 264 -10.21 18.68 -8.43
C CYS A 264 -9.18 18.59 -7.32
N ILE A 265 -9.31 17.53 -6.54
CA ILE A 265 -8.25 17.00 -5.68
C ILE A 265 -7.70 15.79 -6.41
N PHE A 266 -6.50 15.92 -6.97
CA PHE A 266 -5.90 14.91 -7.84
C PHE A 266 -4.79 14.13 -7.15
N SER A 267 -4.74 12.83 -7.41
CA SER A 267 -3.65 11.94 -7.03
C SER A 267 -3.42 10.94 -8.15
N SER A 268 -2.17 10.49 -8.30
CA SER A 268 -1.82 9.46 -9.28
C SER A 268 -0.91 8.38 -8.72
N GLY A 269 -0.90 7.21 -9.36
CA GLY A 269 0.04 6.13 -9.02
C GLY A 269 1.45 6.43 -9.51
N SER A 270 1.57 7.01 -10.70
CA SER A 270 2.82 7.46 -11.31
C SER A 270 3.04 8.96 -11.13
N PRO A 271 4.28 9.45 -11.08
CA PRO A 271 4.56 10.87 -10.91
C PRO A 271 4.15 11.67 -12.15
N PHE A 272 3.61 12.87 -11.91
CA PHE A 272 3.42 13.92 -12.91
C PHE A 272 4.19 15.16 -12.48
N GLY A 273 4.56 16.01 -13.46
CA GLY A 273 5.18 17.30 -13.17
C GLY A 273 4.20 18.33 -12.61
N ASP A 274 4.72 19.53 -12.36
CA ASP A 274 3.92 20.67 -11.94
C ASP A 274 2.80 20.99 -12.95
N VAL A 275 1.64 21.37 -12.44
CA VAL A 275 0.46 21.76 -13.23
C VAL A 275 0.25 23.26 -13.11
N HIS A 276 0.19 23.93 -14.26
CA HIS A 276 -0.08 25.36 -14.32
C HIS A 276 -1.54 25.59 -14.68
N TYR A 277 -2.30 26.21 -13.77
CA TYR A 277 -3.72 26.51 -13.99
C TYR A 277 -4.12 27.80 -13.29
N GLY A 278 -4.80 28.71 -14.00
CA GLY A 278 -5.34 29.94 -13.42
C GLY A 278 -4.31 30.85 -12.74
N GLY A 279 -3.07 30.89 -13.24
CA GLY A 279 -1.96 31.65 -12.64
C GLY A 279 -1.36 31.03 -11.37
N LYS A 280 -1.80 29.83 -10.98
CA LYS A 280 -1.29 29.05 -9.85
C LYS A 280 -0.53 27.81 -10.34
N ILE A 281 0.47 27.41 -9.56
CA ILE A 281 1.21 26.16 -9.75
C ILE A 281 0.70 25.14 -8.73
N TYR A 282 0.29 23.97 -9.23
CA TYR A 282 -0.12 22.82 -8.43
C TYR A 282 0.92 21.72 -8.53
N LYS A 283 1.12 21.00 -7.42
CA LYS A 283 2.07 19.91 -7.26
C LYS A 283 1.31 18.66 -6.82
N PRO A 284 0.59 18.00 -7.74
CA PRO A 284 -0.24 16.85 -7.41
C PRO A 284 0.60 15.74 -6.78
N GLY A 285 0.10 15.17 -5.68
CA GLY A 285 0.80 14.14 -4.94
C GLY A 285 0.71 12.76 -5.62
N GLN A 286 1.73 11.93 -5.41
CA GLN A 286 1.76 10.54 -5.84
C GLN A 286 1.30 9.62 -4.70
N GLY A 287 0.27 8.81 -4.95
CA GLY A 287 -0.16 7.74 -4.06
C GLY A 287 0.79 6.55 -4.12
N ASN A 288 2.02 6.73 -3.61
CA ASN A 288 3.08 5.74 -3.66
C ASN A 288 3.06 4.83 -2.41
N ASN A 289 3.05 3.52 -2.60
CA ASN A 289 3.09 2.53 -1.52
C ASN A 289 4.29 2.71 -0.57
N ALA A 290 5.35 3.40 -1.02
CA ALA A 290 6.49 3.79 -0.19
C ALA A 290 6.12 4.61 1.06
N TYR A 291 4.93 5.22 1.12
CA TYR A 291 4.43 5.84 2.36
C TYR A 291 3.96 4.82 3.42
N ILE A 292 3.69 3.58 3.03
CA ILE A 292 2.99 2.60 3.86
C ILE A 292 3.88 1.43 4.24
N PHE A 293 4.35 0.64 3.27
CA PHE A 293 5.03 -0.63 3.57
C PHE A 293 6.25 -0.48 4.48
N PRO A 294 7.09 0.59 4.39
CA PRO A 294 8.25 0.68 5.27
C PRO A 294 7.84 0.83 6.74
N GLY A 295 6.86 1.68 7.03
CA GLY A 295 6.35 1.92 8.38
C GLY A 295 5.62 0.71 8.96
N ILE A 296 4.80 0.03 8.14
CA ILE A 296 4.14 -1.22 8.56
C ILE A 296 5.18 -2.27 8.94
N ALA A 297 6.15 -2.50 8.07
CA ALA A 297 7.19 -3.48 8.31
C ALA A 297 8.01 -3.15 9.56
N LEU A 298 8.38 -1.88 9.76
CA LEU A 298 9.11 -1.44 10.95
C LEU A 298 8.31 -1.72 12.23
N GLY A 299 7.04 -1.36 12.27
CA GLY A 299 6.17 -1.61 13.42
C GLY A 299 6.02 -3.10 13.70
N VAL A 300 5.66 -3.87 12.67
CA VAL A 300 5.43 -5.32 12.76
C VAL A 300 6.69 -6.08 13.21
N ILE A 301 7.85 -5.76 12.64
CA ILE A 301 9.12 -6.40 12.99
C ILE A 301 9.53 -6.01 14.42
N ALA A 302 9.40 -4.73 14.79
CA ALA A 302 9.84 -4.27 16.10
C ALA A 302 9.00 -4.85 17.25
N THR A 303 7.71 -5.07 17.06
CA THR A 303 6.80 -5.60 18.10
C THR A 303 6.62 -7.12 18.01
N GLY A 304 7.18 -7.76 16.97
CA GLY A 304 7.00 -9.17 16.71
C GLY A 304 5.55 -9.55 16.41
N CYS A 305 4.81 -8.73 15.66
CA CYS A 305 3.42 -9.05 15.32
C CYS A 305 3.31 -10.38 14.53
N HIS A 306 2.35 -11.23 14.91
CA HIS A 306 2.12 -12.52 14.24
C HIS A 306 1.24 -12.44 12.99
N HIS A 307 0.35 -11.43 12.93
CA HIS A 307 -0.61 -11.24 11.85
C HIS A 307 -0.74 -9.76 11.52
N ILE A 308 -1.04 -9.46 10.26
CA ILE A 308 -1.21 -8.09 9.78
C ILE A 308 -2.69 -7.91 9.40
N THR A 309 -3.44 -7.22 10.26
CA THR A 309 -4.87 -6.97 10.04
C THR A 309 -5.09 -5.69 9.22
N GLU A 310 -6.27 -5.55 8.62
CA GLU A 310 -6.66 -4.31 7.91
C GLU A 310 -6.66 -3.08 8.83
N ASP A 311 -6.76 -3.28 10.16
CA ASP A 311 -6.65 -2.18 11.12
C ASP A 311 -5.26 -1.52 11.04
N LEU A 312 -4.19 -2.31 10.85
CA LEU A 312 -2.83 -1.78 10.75
C LEU A 312 -2.66 -0.92 9.49
N PHE A 313 -3.29 -1.31 8.38
CA PHE A 313 -3.30 -0.53 7.14
C PHE A 313 -4.12 0.76 7.29
N LEU A 314 -5.26 0.72 7.98
CA LEU A 314 -6.05 1.92 8.24
C LEU A 314 -5.32 2.90 9.18
N LEU A 315 -4.68 2.39 10.25
CA LEU A 315 -3.83 3.19 11.13
C LEU A 315 -2.67 3.84 10.36
N SER A 316 -2.07 3.10 9.44
CA SER A 316 -1.00 3.61 8.58
C SER A 316 -1.51 4.72 7.65
N ALA A 317 -2.69 4.54 7.07
CA ALA A 317 -3.34 5.54 6.22
C ALA A 317 -3.64 6.84 6.99
N GLN A 318 -4.12 6.71 8.24
CA GLN A 318 -4.36 7.84 9.13
C GLN A 318 -3.07 8.58 9.48
N ALA A 319 -2.00 7.85 9.81
CA ALA A 319 -0.69 8.46 10.10
C ALA A 319 -0.19 9.30 8.91
N VAL A 320 -0.20 8.73 7.70
CA VAL A 320 0.20 9.45 6.49
C VAL A 320 -0.66 10.70 6.27
N ALA A 321 -1.97 10.61 6.46
CA ALA A 321 -2.88 11.74 6.33
C ALA A 321 -2.60 12.86 7.35
N ASP A 322 -2.24 12.50 8.58
CA ASP A 322 -1.91 13.46 9.66
C ASP A 322 -0.59 14.21 9.37
N HIS A 323 0.34 13.60 8.63
CA HIS A 323 1.57 14.25 8.19
C HIS A 323 1.37 15.26 7.04
N VAL A 324 0.18 15.32 6.43
CA VAL A 324 -0.12 16.31 5.38
C VAL A 324 -0.37 17.67 6.02
N LYS A 325 0.45 18.68 5.74
CA LYS A 325 0.29 20.06 6.25
C LYS A 325 -0.59 20.90 5.33
N ASP A 326 -1.12 22.02 5.83
CA ASP A 326 -1.98 22.91 5.04
C ASP A 326 -1.25 23.45 3.80
N GLU A 327 0.04 23.76 3.92
CA GLU A 327 0.92 24.15 2.81
C GLU A 327 0.97 23.12 1.67
N HIS A 328 0.86 21.81 1.98
CA HIS A 328 0.80 20.75 0.96
C HIS A 328 -0.56 20.75 0.24
N LEU A 329 -1.65 20.90 1.01
CA LEU A 329 -3.01 20.95 0.46
C LEU A 329 -3.21 22.20 -0.41
N GLU A 330 -2.60 23.32 -0.05
CA GLU A 330 -2.66 24.57 -0.81
C GLU A 330 -2.08 24.42 -2.21
N VAL A 331 -1.00 23.65 -2.39
CA VAL A 331 -0.44 23.33 -3.70
C VAL A 331 -1.10 22.10 -4.36
N GLY A 332 -2.14 21.53 -3.75
CA GLY A 332 -2.91 20.42 -4.31
C GLY A 332 -2.34 19.03 -4.05
N SER A 333 -1.38 18.87 -3.13
CA SER A 333 -0.88 17.55 -2.70
C SER A 333 -1.69 17.04 -1.52
N VAL A 334 -2.19 15.81 -1.62
CA VAL A 334 -2.83 15.06 -0.52
C VAL A 334 -1.89 14.07 0.17
N TYR A 335 -0.59 14.20 -0.07
CA TYR A 335 0.46 13.42 0.59
C TYR A 335 1.55 14.35 1.13
N PRO A 336 2.28 13.93 2.19
CA PRO A 336 3.44 14.68 2.65
C PRO A 336 4.58 14.63 1.60
N PRO A 337 5.62 15.45 1.71
CA PRO A 337 6.79 15.37 0.84
C PRO A 337 7.54 14.05 1.01
N LEU A 338 8.13 13.52 -0.08
CA LEU A 338 8.91 12.27 -0.03
C LEU A 338 10.05 12.31 1.01
N GLY A 339 10.65 13.48 1.24
CA GLY A 339 11.71 13.67 2.23
C GLY A 339 11.29 13.42 3.69
N THR A 340 9.98 13.37 3.98
CA THR A 340 9.47 13.11 5.34
C THR A 340 9.03 11.67 5.55
N ILE A 341 9.19 10.78 4.56
CA ILE A 341 8.73 9.38 4.67
C ILE A 341 9.35 8.67 5.87
N ARG A 342 10.62 8.95 6.20
CA ARG A 342 11.28 8.31 7.35
C ARG A 342 10.59 8.62 8.67
N GLU A 343 10.20 9.87 8.87
CA GLU A 343 9.44 10.26 10.05
C GLU A 343 8.01 9.68 10.02
N CYS A 344 7.36 9.68 8.85
CA CYS A 344 6.05 9.03 8.68
C CYS A 344 6.12 7.53 9.03
N SER A 345 7.18 6.85 8.62
CA SER A 345 7.39 5.41 8.89
C SER A 345 7.57 5.14 10.38
N ILE A 346 8.24 6.04 11.11
CA ILE A 346 8.34 5.97 12.57
C ILE A 346 6.96 6.16 13.21
N ASP A 347 6.18 7.17 12.80
CA ASP A 347 4.83 7.40 13.36
C ASP A 347 3.90 6.21 13.12
N ILE A 348 3.90 5.66 11.89
CA ILE A 348 3.17 4.43 11.56
C ILE A 348 3.59 3.29 12.51
N ALA A 349 4.89 3.07 12.66
CA ALA A 349 5.41 2.00 13.52
C ALA A 349 5.03 2.18 15.00
N VAL A 350 5.01 3.42 15.49
CA VAL A 350 4.56 3.76 16.85
C VAL A 350 3.08 3.45 17.03
N ARG A 351 2.20 3.90 16.12
CA ARG A 351 0.76 3.60 16.19
C ARG A 351 0.47 2.10 16.11
N ILE A 352 1.23 1.38 15.28
CA ILE A 352 1.14 -0.09 15.21
C ILE A 352 1.57 -0.71 16.54
N ALA A 353 2.64 -0.23 17.16
CA ALA A 353 3.08 -0.72 18.46
C ALA A 353 2.02 -0.48 19.55
N GLU A 354 1.47 0.73 19.63
CA GLU A 354 0.39 1.05 20.57
C GLU A 354 -0.82 0.13 20.37
N TYR A 355 -1.26 -0.05 19.12
CA TYR A 355 -2.36 -0.96 18.81
C TYR A 355 -2.06 -2.42 19.12
N ALA A 356 -0.84 -2.88 18.82
CA ALA A 356 -0.44 -4.27 19.00
C ALA A 356 -0.29 -4.67 20.46
N TYR A 357 0.14 -3.77 21.33
CA TYR A 357 0.17 -4.01 22.78
C TYR A 357 -1.21 -3.86 23.43
N ALA A 358 -2.05 -2.95 22.93
CA ALA A 358 -3.43 -2.80 23.41
C ALA A 358 -4.33 -3.99 23.02
N LYS A 359 -4.07 -4.62 21.87
CA LYS A 359 -4.83 -5.76 21.38
C LYS A 359 -4.20 -7.07 21.84
N THR A 360 -4.90 -7.79 22.72
CA THR A 360 -4.45 -9.07 23.27
C THR A 360 -3.98 -10.03 22.18
N GLY A 361 -2.75 -10.52 22.32
CA GLY A 361 -2.19 -11.56 21.46
C GLY A 361 -1.66 -11.11 20.10
N LEU A 362 -1.56 -9.80 19.83
CA LEU A 362 -0.97 -9.31 18.58
C LEU A 362 0.55 -9.11 18.66
N ALA A 363 1.05 -8.40 19.67
CA ALA A 363 2.48 -8.22 19.93
C ALA A 363 3.10 -9.43 20.65
N SER A 364 4.36 -9.75 20.31
CA SER A 364 5.13 -10.83 20.95
C SER A 364 6.49 -10.42 21.53
N GLU A 365 6.96 -9.20 21.26
CA GLU A 365 8.12 -8.63 21.96
C GLU A 365 7.70 -8.16 23.37
N TYR A 366 8.30 -8.73 24.42
CA TYR A 366 8.02 -8.39 25.82
C TYR A 366 9.30 -8.14 26.64
N PRO A 367 9.25 -7.28 27.68
CA PRO A 367 8.08 -6.52 28.15
C PRO A 367 7.70 -5.37 27.22
N GLU A 368 6.46 -4.88 27.32
CA GLU A 368 6.02 -3.70 26.58
C GLU A 368 6.94 -2.49 26.89
N PRO A 369 7.49 -1.81 25.87
CA PRO A 369 8.36 -0.67 26.08
C PRO A 369 7.58 0.51 26.68
N LYS A 370 8.19 1.22 27.63
CA LYS A 370 7.58 2.43 28.22
C LYS A 370 7.46 3.55 27.18
N ASP A 371 8.54 3.80 26.44
CA ASP A 371 8.58 4.75 25.32
C ASP A 371 8.65 3.96 24.00
N LYS A 372 7.51 3.90 23.30
CA LYS A 372 7.39 3.17 22.03
C LYS A 372 8.23 3.81 20.94
N ARG A 373 8.29 5.15 20.90
CA ARG A 373 9.02 5.87 19.86
C ARG A 373 10.53 5.65 20.01
N GLN A 374 11.06 5.80 21.22
CA GLN A 374 12.47 5.53 21.50
C GLN A 374 12.81 4.07 21.20
N PHE A 375 11.94 3.13 21.57
CA PHE A 375 12.10 1.71 21.26
C PHE A 375 12.18 1.47 19.75
N ILE A 376 11.23 1.98 18.95
CA ILE A 376 11.24 1.85 17.48
C ILE A 376 12.54 2.42 16.91
N VAL A 377 12.93 3.64 17.28
CA VAL A 377 14.14 4.29 16.77
C VAL A 377 15.40 3.48 17.12
N SER A 378 15.47 2.90 18.32
CA SER A 378 16.61 2.08 18.75
C SER A 378 16.78 0.79 17.93
N LYS A 379 15.72 0.32 17.25
CA LYS A 379 15.74 -0.87 16.39
C LYS A 379 16.11 -0.51 14.94
N MET A 380 16.06 0.76 14.56
CA MET A 380 16.37 1.20 13.20
C MET A 380 17.86 1.08 12.87
N TYR A 381 18.14 0.93 11.58
CA TYR A 381 19.46 0.91 11.00
C TYR A 381 20.10 2.31 11.09
N ASP A 382 21.31 2.35 11.64
CA ASP A 382 22.19 3.48 11.56
C ASP A 382 23.09 3.33 10.33
N ALA A 383 23.14 4.37 9.50
CA ALA A 383 23.95 4.41 8.29
C ALA A 383 25.39 4.90 8.57
N ASN A 384 25.68 5.32 9.79
CA ASN A 384 27.04 5.62 10.23
C ASN A 384 27.89 4.34 10.23
N TYR A 385 29.19 4.49 9.97
CA TYR A 385 30.13 3.38 10.07
C TYR A 385 30.34 2.98 11.53
N ASP A 386 30.12 1.70 11.84
CA ASP A 386 30.55 1.11 13.10
C ASP A 386 32.08 1.00 13.13
N SER A 387 32.67 1.13 14.33
CA SER A 387 34.09 0.85 14.53
C SER A 387 34.36 -0.64 14.32
N PRO A 388 35.27 -1.04 13.41
CA PRO A 388 35.71 -2.43 13.30
C PRO A 388 36.71 -2.81 14.40
N LEU A 389 37.16 -1.84 15.19
CA LEU A 389 38.12 -2.04 16.28
C LEU A 389 37.40 -2.51 17.55
N PRO A 390 38.02 -3.41 18.34
CA PRO A 390 37.46 -3.82 19.62
C PRO A 390 37.38 -2.63 20.58
N ASN A 391 36.34 -2.61 21.41
CA ASN A 391 36.24 -1.66 22.52
C ASN A 391 37.31 -2.00 23.56
N VAL A 392 38.33 -1.15 23.67
CA VAL A 392 39.37 -1.25 24.70
C VAL A 392 38.97 -0.41 25.93
N TYR A 393 39.19 -0.96 27.12
CA TYR A 393 38.97 -0.27 28.39
C TYR A 393 40.04 -0.70 29.39
N ASP A 394 40.42 0.22 30.27
CA ASP A 394 41.42 -0.05 31.29
C ASP A 394 40.82 -0.85 32.45
N TRP A 395 41.59 -1.81 32.95
CA TRP A 395 41.21 -2.55 34.15
C TRP A 395 41.68 -1.77 35.39
N PRO A 396 40.86 -1.63 36.46
CA PRO A 396 41.28 -0.89 37.65
C PRO A 396 42.51 -1.52 38.30
N GLY A 397 43.53 -0.72 38.62
CA GLY A 397 44.69 -1.13 39.40
C GLY A 397 45.69 -2.06 38.68
N ASP A 398 46.56 -2.71 39.47
CA ASP A 398 47.66 -3.54 38.95
C ASP A 398 47.26 -4.98 38.57
N TYR A 399 45.96 -5.30 38.58
CA TYR A 399 45.46 -6.65 38.26
C TYR A 399 45.70 -7.07 36.80
N ALA A 400 45.93 -6.10 35.91
CA ALA A 400 46.33 -6.35 34.53
C ALA A 400 47.83 -6.62 34.35
N LYS A 401 48.66 -6.42 35.40
CA LYS A 401 50.11 -6.67 35.31
C LYS A 401 50.37 -8.19 35.37
N PRO A 402 51.20 -8.74 34.46
CA PRO A 402 51.63 -10.13 34.54
C PRO A 402 52.28 -10.42 35.90
N ARG A 403 51.96 -11.56 36.50
CA ARG A 403 52.58 -12.00 37.75
C ARG A 403 54.07 -12.24 37.53
N VAL A 404 54.92 -11.50 38.24
CA VAL A 404 56.36 -11.77 38.28
C VAL A 404 56.59 -13.01 39.14
N LEU A 405 57.17 -14.06 38.55
CA LEU A 405 57.57 -15.26 39.28
C LEU A 405 58.96 -15.04 39.93
N PRO A 406 59.23 -15.58 41.12
CA PRO A 406 60.55 -15.48 41.73
C PRO A 406 61.62 -16.21 40.88
N ASP A 407 62.82 -15.63 40.81
CA ASP A 407 63.98 -16.22 40.12
C ASP A 407 64.39 -17.55 40.78
N LYS A 408 64.80 -18.53 39.97
CA LYS A 408 65.13 -19.91 40.38
C LYS A 408 66.44 -20.03 41.15
#